data_AF-A0A923DF34-F1
#
_entry.id   AF-A0A923DF34-F1
#
_cell.length_a   1.000
_cell.length_b   1.000
_cell.length_c   1.000
_cell.angle_alpha   90.00
_cell.angle_beta   90.00
_cell.angle_gamma   90.00
#
_symmetry.space_group_name_H-M   'P 1'
#
loop_
_entity.id
_entity.type
_entity.pdbx_description
1 polymer ?
#
loop_
_entity_poly.entity_id
_entity_poly.type
_entity_poly.pdbx_seq_one_letter_code
_entity_poly.pdbx_strand_id
1 'polypeptide(L)' 'MTTIIINERTTDAKKMIEFLKTQSYVTIIEEKIPSATLLKSIHEAKTGKVTRTKNVADLLEKLKS' A
#
# COMPACT_ATOMS: atom_id res chain seq x y z
N MET A 1 -19.20 -21.69 4.77
CA MET A 1 -18.06 -20.85 4.34
C MET A 1 -17.83 -19.82 5.43
N THR A 2 -16.63 -19.76 5.98
CA THR A 2 -16.29 -18.86 7.09
C THR A 2 -15.14 -17.98 6.66
N THR A 3 -15.28 -16.67 6.82
CA THR A 3 -14.26 -15.69 6.45
C THR A 3 -13.50 -15.25 7.69
N ILE A 4 -12.18 -15.33 7.65
CA ILE A 4 -11.30 -14.86 8.72
C ILE A 4 -10.58 -13.61 8.21
N ILE A 5 -10.67 -12.51 8.95
CA ILE A 5 -9.96 -11.28 8.64
C ILE A 5 -8.66 -11.25 9.45
N ILE A 6 -7.52 -11.25 8.77
CA ILE A 6 -6.20 -11.25 9.39
C ILE A 6 -5.56 -9.87 9.18
N ASN A 7 -5.11 -9.24 10.26
CA ASN A 7 -4.38 -7.97 10.18
C ASN A 7 -2.89 -8.22 9.96
N GLU A 8 -2.40 -8.06 8.74
CA GLU A 8 -1.02 -8.35 8.32
C GLU A 8 0.06 -7.44 8.96
N ARG A 9 -0.31 -6.47 9.78
CA ARG A 9 0.63 -5.51 10.39
C ARG A 9 1.60 -6.17 11.38
N THR A 10 1.23 -7.31 11.97
CA THR A 10 2.07 -8.01 12.95
C THR A 10 2.85 -9.15 12.32
N THR A 11 4.02 -9.45 12.89
CA THR A 11 4.86 -10.56 12.44
C THR A 11 4.14 -11.91 12.56
N ASP A 12 3.33 -12.09 13.61
CA ASP A 12 2.60 -13.33 13.84
C ASP A 12 1.48 -13.53 12.82
N ALA A 13 0.81 -12.44 12.41
CA ALA A 13 -0.19 -12.50 11.35
C ALA A 13 0.43 -12.92 10.01
N LYS A 14 1.64 -12.44 9.69
CA LYS A 14 2.36 -12.85 8.47
C LYS A 14 2.71 -14.34 8.49
N LYS A 15 3.20 -14.84 9.63
CA LYS A 15 3.48 -16.27 9.83
C LYS A 15 2.21 -17.12 9.71
N MET A 16 1.10 -16.64 10.23
CA MET A 16 -0.19 -17.34 10.13
C MET A 16 -0.65 -17.42 8.67
N ILE A 17 -0.48 -16.35 7.88
CA ILE A 17 -0.79 -16.36 6.45
C ILE A 17 0.10 -17.34 5.69
N GLU A 18 1.41 -17.37 5.98
CA GLU A 18 2.32 -18.35 5.38
C GLU A 18 1.93 -19.79 5.72
N PHE A 19 1.54 -20.06 6.96
CA PHE A 19 1.01 -21.37 7.35
C PHE A 19 -0.26 -21.72 6.57
N LEU A 20 -1.21 -20.79 6.47
CA LEU A 20 -2.48 -21.00 5.76
C LEU A 20 -2.27 -21.26 4.25
N LYS A 21 -1.23 -20.70 3.63
CA LYS A 21 -0.85 -20.98 2.24
C LYS A 21 -0.47 -22.44 1.99
N THR A 22 -0.05 -23.18 3.02
CA THR A 22 0.32 -24.60 2.88
C THR A 22 -0.89 -25.54 2.82
N GLN A 23 -2.09 -25.04 3.16
CA GLN A 23 -3.29 -25.85 3.31
C GLN A 23 -4.12 -25.84 2.02
N SER A 24 -4.33 -27.01 1.42
CA SER A 24 -5.02 -27.17 0.13
C SER A 24 -6.50 -26.77 0.13
N TYR A 25 -7.11 -26.68 1.31
CA TYR A 25 -8.51 -26.31 1.50
C TYR A 25 -8.72 -24.82 1.80
N VAL A 26 -7.64 -24.01 1.81
CA VAL A 26 -7.71 -22.58 2.11
C VAL A 26 -7.66 -21.78 0.81
N THR A 27 -8.58 -20.82 0.68
CA THR A 27 -8.55 -19.81 -0.38
C THR A 27 -8.25 -18.46 0.26
N ILE A 28 -7.14 -17.83 -0.13
CA ILE A 28 -6.75 -16.50 0.36
C ILE A 28 -7.22 -15.47 -0.66
N ILE A 29 -8.07 -14.55 -0.21
CA ILE A 29 -8.55 -13.43 -1.01
C ILE A 29 -7.81 -12.18 -0.51
N GLU A 30 -6.82 -11.72 -1.28
CA GLU A 30 -6.09 -10.49 -0.98
C GLU A 30 -6.93 -9.27 -1.37
N GLU A 31 -7.72 -8.74 -0.44
CA GLU A 31 -8.33 -7.42 -0.61
C GLU A 31 -7.29 -6.33 -0.38
N LYS A 32 -6.64 -5.90 -1.46
CA LYS A 32 -5.79 -4.70 -1.45
C LYS A 32 -6.65 -3.44 -1.37
N ILE A 33 -7.26 -3.20 -0.23
CA ILE A 33 -7.91 -1.91 0.07
C ILE A 33 -6.77 -0.91 0.30
N PRO A 34 -6.53 0.04 -0.62
CA PRO A 34 -5.45 0.99 -0.44
C PRO A 34 -5.78 1.86 0.76
N SER A 35 -4.79 2.13 1.63
CA SER A 35 -5.00 3.00 2.77
C SER A 35 -5.45 4.40 2.31
N ALA A 36 -6.22 5.11 3.13
CA ALA A 36 -6.71 6.45 2.80
C ALA A 36 -5.56 7.40 2.39
N THR A 37 -4.40 7.26 3.01
CA THR A 37 -3.17 8.00 2.67
C THR A 37 -2.67 7.65 1.27
N LEU A 38 -2.64 6.36 0.91
CA LEU A 38 -2.21 5.92 -0.42
C LEU A 38 -3.19 6.40 -1.51
N LEU A 39 -4.50 6.34 -1.24
CA LEU A 39 -5.53 6.88 -2.13
C LEU A 39 -5.35 8.38 -2.36
N LYS A 40 -5.04 9.13 -1.29
CA LYS A 40 -4.75 10.56 -1.37
C LYS A 40 -3.52 10.85 -2.23
N SER A 41 -2.43 10.11 -2.04
CA SER A 41 -1.20 10.25 -2.85
C SER A 41 -1.43 9.88 -4.32
N ILE A 42 -2.21 8.83 -4.60
CA ILE A 42 -2.61 8.47 -5.98
C ILE A 42 -3.46 9.58 -6.59
N HIS A 43 -4.39 10.16 -5.83
CA HIS A 43 -5.22 11.25 -6.29
C HIS A 43 -4.38 12.50 -6.59
N GLU A 44 -3.52 12.94 -5.67
CA GLU A 44 -2.63 14.10 -5.84
C GLU A 44 -1.68 13.95 -7.04
N ALA A 45 -1.16 12.74 -7.25
CA ALA A 45 -0.36 12.42 -8.43
C ALA A 45 -1.17 12.50 -9.74
N LYS A 46 -2.41 12.02 -9.75
CA LYS A 46 -3.31 12.06 -10.91
C LYS A 46 -3.84 13.47 -11.21
N THR A 47 -4.11 14.28 -10.18
CA THR A 47 -4.63 15.65 -10.33
C THR A 47 -3.53 16.68 -10.59
N GLY A 48 -2.27 16.25 -10.78
CA GLY A 48 -1.18 17.16 -11.13
C GLY A 48 -0.68 18.06 -9.99
N LYS A 49 -1.01 17.74 -8.73
CA LYS A 49 -0.45 18.41 -7.53
C LYS A 49 0.97 17.90 -7.19
N VAL A 50 1.67 17.38 -8.18
CA VAL A 50 3.03 16.86 -8.08
C VAL A 50 3.97 17.79 -8.82
N THR A 51 4.92 18.38 -8.09
CA THR A 51 5.96 19.22 -8.66
C THR A 51 6.86 18.36 -9.54
N ARG A 52 6.72 18.49 -10.87
CA ARG A 52 7.60 17.79 -11.80
C ARG A 52 8.96 18.47 -11.79
N THR A 53 9.99 17.70 -11.46
CA THR A 53 11.37 18.16 -11.40
C THR A 53 12.26 17.22 -12.17
N LYS A 54 13.22 17.77 -12.91
CA LYS A 54 14.17 16.97 -13.69
C LYS A 54 15.27 16.35 -12.81
N ASN A 55 15.61 17.03 -11.71
CA ASN A 55 16.65 16.62 -10.78
C ASN A 55 16.42 17.26 -9.39
N VAL A 56 17.24 16.86 -8.42
CA VAL A 56 17.11 17.31 -7.02
C VAL A 56 17.37 18.81 -6.85
N ALA A 57 18.26 19.40 -7.67
CA ALA A 57 18.54 20.83 -7.62
C ALA A 57 17.32 21.68 -8.01
N ASP A 58 16.63 21.28 -9.09
CA ASP A 58 15.37 21.89 -9.57
C ASP A 58 14.22 21.74 -8.55
N LEU A 59 14.22 20.68 -7.74
CA LEU A 59 13.27 20.52 -6.64
C LEU A 59 13.52 21.51 -5.50
N LEU A 60 14.77 21.69 -5.09
CA LEU A 60 15.13 22.62 -4.01
C LEU A 60 14.88 24.07 -4.39
N GLU A 61 15.08 24.41 -5.67
CA GLU A 61 14.79 25.74 -6.21
C GLU A 61 13.29 26.06 -6.17
N LYS A 62 12.44 25.11 -6.59
CA LYS A 62 10.96 25.25 -6.55
C LYS A 62 10.35 25.24 -5.14
N LEU A 63 11.06 24.73 -4.13
CA LEU A 63 10.62 24.72 -2.74
C LEU A 63 11.05 25.97 -1.94
N LYS A 64 12.03 26.73 -2.45
CA LYS A 64 12.55 27.95 -1.80
C LYS A 64 11.79 29.22 -2.18
N SER A 65 10.99 29.18 -3.24
CA SER A 65 10.10 30.28 -3.65
C SER A 65 8.71 30.14 -3.06
#